data_AF-A0A7C3ACP1-F1
#
_entry.id   AF-A0A7C3ACP1-F1
#
_cell.length_a   1.000
_cell.length_b   1.000
_cell.length_c   1.000
_cell.angle_alpha   90.00
_cell.angle_beta   90.00
_cell.angle_gamma   90.00
#
_symmetry.space_group_name_H-M   'P 1'
#
loop_
_entity.id
_entity.type
_entity.pdbx_description
1 polymer ?
#
loop_
_entity_poly.entity_id
_entity_poly.type
_entity_poly.pdbx_seq_one_letter_code
_entity_poly.pdbx_strand_id
1 'polypeptide(L)' 'MKDLTDDEREEMIKFCVDLIRIPSPPGEEEKCAEAVKAEMVRLNYDDVWRDKAGNIVGLVRGEDPDSPKV' A
#
# COMPACT_ATOMS: atom_id res chain seq x y z
N MET A 1 1.39 17.10 -13.82
CA MET A 1 0.84 15.88 -13.21
C MET A 1 0.65 14.89 -14.34
N LYS A 2 1.23 13.69 -14.27
CA LYS A 2 1.04 12.70 -15.34
C LYS A 2 -0.26 11.96 -15.04
N ASP A 3 -1.14 11.88 -16.02
CA ASP A 3 -2.38 11.12 -15.87
C ASP A 3 -2.07 9.62 -15.82
N LEU A 4 -2.86 8.87 -15.05
CA LEU A 4 -2.82 7.42 -15.04
C LEU A 4 -3.18 6.91 -16.44
N THR A 5 -2.40 5.95 -16.93
CA THR A 5 -2.79 5.13 -18.07
C THR A 5 -4.05 4.32 -17.73
N ASP A 6 -4.74 3.85 -18.78
CA ASP A 6 -5.92 3.02 -18.59
C ASP A 6 -5.58 1.72 -17.83
N ASP A 7 -4.43 1.11 -18.13
CA ASP A 7 -3.94 -0.08 -17.44
C ASP A 7 -3.66 0.18 -15.95
N GLU A 8 -2.96 1.27 -15.60
CA GLU A 8 -2.70 1.64 -14.20
C GLU A 8 -4.01 1.91 -13.43
N ARG A 9 -5.00 2.50 -14.11
CA ARG A 9 -6.33 2.73 -13.53
C ARG A 9 -7.06 1.41 -13.29
N GLU A 10 -7.03 0.49 -14.25
CA GLU A 10 -7.64 -0.83 -14.12
C GLU A 10 -6.99 -1.64 -13.00
N GLU A 11 -5.66 -1.64 -12.89
CA GLU A 11 -4.94 -2.29 -11.79
C GLU A 11 -5.33 -1.71 -10.43
N MET A 12 -5.39 -0.38 -10.32
CA MET A 12 -5.79 0.30 -9.09
C MET A 12 -7.22 -0.08 -8.69
N ILE A 13 -8.17 -0.05 -9.63
CA ILE A 13 -9.56 -0.44 -9.38
C ILE A 13 -9.63 -1.91 -8.94
N LYS A 14 -8.91 -2.79 -9.63
CA LYS A 14 -8.85 -4.21 -9.30
C LYS A 14 -8.36 -4.42 -7.86
N PHE A 15 -7.26 -3.76 -7.48
CA PHE A 15 -6.73 -3.85 -6.12
C PHE A 15 -7.74 -3.36 -5.08
N CYS A 16 -8.40 -2.21 -5.32
CA CYS A 16 -9.46 -1.71 -4.42
C CYS A 16 -10.63 -2.70 -4.26
N VAL A 17 -11.09 -3.31 -5.36
CA VAL A 17 -12.16 -4.32 -5.33
C VAL A 17 -11.73 -5.55 -4.54
N ASP A 18 -10.51 -6.02 -4.75
CA ASP A 18 -9.96 -7.17 -4.03
C ASP A 18 -9.82 -6.87 -2.53
N LEU A 19 -9.41 -5.65 -2.17
CA LEU A 19 -9.31 -5.20 -0.77
C LEU A 19 -10.69 -5.19 -0.06
N ILE A 20 -11.71 -4.63 -0.70
CA ILE A 20 -13.09 -4.57 -0.16
C ILE A 20 -13.67 -5.97 0.09
N ARG A 21 -13.25 -6.96 -0.70
CA ARG A 21 -13.72 -8.35 -0.57
C ARG A 21 -13.11 -9.09 0.62
N ILE A 22 -12.06 -8.57 1.24
CA ILE A 22 -11.42 -9.18 2.41
C ILE A 22 -12.23 -8.79 3.65
N PRO A 23 -12.86 -9.75 4.36
CA PRO A 23 -13.51 -9.43 5.64
C PRO A 23 -12.46 -8.98 6.66
N SER A 24 -12.72 -7.84 7.30
CA SER A 24 -11.83 -7.24 8.31
C SER A 24 -12.67 -6.70 9.48
N PRO A 25 -13.31 -7.56 10.27
CA PRO A 25 -14.02 -7.12 11.47
C PRO A 25 -13.02 -6.53 12.49
N PRO A 26 -13.51 -5.74 13.47
CA PRO A 26 -12.63 -5.12 14.46
C PRO A 26 -11.71 -6.14 15.15
N GLY A 27 -10.40 -5.96 15.02
CA GLY A 27 -9.37 -6.82 15.59
C GLY A 27 -8.93 -8.01 14.73
N GLU A 28 -9.49 -8.20 13.54
CA GLU A 28 -9.09 -9.25 12.58
C GLU A 28 -8.67 -8.67 11.22
N GLU A 29 -8.14 -7.45 11.20
CA GLU A 29 -7.74 -6.75 9.99
C GLU A 29 -6.45 -7.30 9.36
N GLU A 30 -5.80 -8.28 9.98
CA GLU A 30 -4.49 -8.82 9.57
C GLU A 30 -4.47 -9.27 8.10
N LYS A 31 -5.51 -9.94 7.61
CA LYS A 31 -5.58 -10.36 6.20
C LYS A 31 -5.62 -9.17 5.25
N CYS A 32 -6.33 -8.11 5.63
CA CYS A 32 -6.43 -6.87 4.85
C CYS A 32 -5.08 -6.13 4.87
N ALA A 33 -4.45 -6.03 6.04
CA ALA A 33 -3.11 -5.46 6.20
C ALA A 33 -2.06 -6.20 5.34
N GLU A 34 -2.01 -7.53 5.39
CA GLU A 34 -1.06 -8.30 4.58
C GLU A 34 -1.30 -8.15 3.07
N ALA A 35 -2.55 -7.98 2.62
CA ALA A 35 -2.85 -7.68 1.22
C ALA A 35 -2.28 -6.31 0.80
N VAL A 36 -2.41 -5.28 1.64
CA VAL A 36 -1.81 -3.95 1.38
C VAL A 36 -0.29 -4.03 1.35
N LYS A 37 0.31 -4.77 2.29
CA LYS A 37 1.75 -4.97 2.35
C LYS A 37 2.28 -5.65 1.08
N ALA A 38 1.61 -6.70 0.62
CA ALA A 38 1.97 -7.41 -0.61
C ALA A 38 1.89 -6.49 -1.83
N GLU A 39 0.87 -5.62 -1.90
CA GLU A 39 0.72 -4.66 -2.99
C GLU A 39 1.82 -3.60 -2.98
N MET A 40 2.20 -3.06 -1.82
CA MET A 40 3.33 -2.12 -1.72
C MET A 40 4.65 -2.75 -2.18
N VAL A 41 4.88 -4.02 -1.85
CA VAL A 41 6.04 -4.78 -2.35
C VAL A 41 5.95 -4.97 -3.87
N ARG A 42 4.77 -5.32 -4.41
CA ARG A 42 4.55 -5.45 -5.87
C ARG A 42 4.84 -4.15 -6.62
N LEU A 43 4.47 -3.01 -6.02
CA LEU A 43 4.71 -1.66 -6.53
C LEU A 43 6.16 -1.19 -6.34
N ASN A 44 7.04 -2.03 -5.80
CA ASN A 44 8.47 -1.76 -5.56
C ASN A 44 8.72 -0.55 -4.63
N TYR A 45 7.96 -0.45 -3.54
CA TYR A 45 8.34 0.41 -2.43
C TYR A 45 9.72 -0.02 -1.90
N ASP A 46 10.54 0.94 -1.46
CA ASP A 46 11.90 0.65 -1.01
C ASP A 46 11.90 -0.14 0.31
N ASP A 47 11.00 0.19 1.23
CA ASP A 47 10.74 -0.60 2.44
C ASP A 47 9.26 -0.69 2.73
N VAL A 48 8.84 -1.84 3.27
CA VAL A 48 7.48 -2.04 3.76
C VAL A 48 7.53 -2.85 5.05
N TRP A 49 6.93 -2.35 6.12
CA TRP A 49 6.89 -3.03 7.41
C TRP A 49 5.55 -2.86 8.12
N ARG A 50 5.32 -3.72 9.11
CA ARG A 50 4.21 -3.59 10.06
C ARG A 50 4.73 -2.98 11.35
N ASP A 51 4.09 -1.94 11.85
CA ASP A 51 4.47 -1.34 13.13
C ASP A 51 3.88 -2.12 14.33
N LYS A 52 4.17 -1.66 15.54
CA LYS A 52 3.68 -2.30 16.78
C LYS A 52 2.17 -2.16 16.99
N ALA A 53 1.54 -1.17 16.36
CA ALA A 53 0.09 -0.97 16.41
C ALA A 53 -0.65 -1.81 15.34
N GLY A 54 0.09 -2.39 14.40
CA GLY A 54 -0.43 -3.23 13.33
C GLY A 54 -0.64 -2.52 12.01
N ASN A 55 -0.23 -1.24 11.89
CA ASN A 55 -0.31 -0.50 10.64
C ASN A 55 0.73 -1.01 9.65
N ILE A 56 0.39 -1.00 8.36
CA ILE A 56 1.36 -1.20 7.28
C ILE A 56 1.92 0.16 6.85
N VAL A 57 3.23 0.27 6.89
CA VAL A 57 3.96 1.48 6.50
C VAL A 57 4.85 1.15 5.32
N GLY A 58 4.71 1.92 4.25
CA GLY A 58 5.59 1.88 3.08
C GLY A 58 6.44 3.14 3.01
N LEU A 59 7.73 2.99 2.67
CA LEU A 59 8.67 4.08 2.45
C LEU A 59 9.13 4.08 0.99
N VAL A 60 8.99 5.22 0.35
CA VAL A 60 9.64 5.56 -0.93
C VAL A 60 10.62 6.70 -0.64
N ARG A 61 11.89 6.50 -0.95
CA ARG A 61 12.96 7.47 -0.70
C ARG A 61 12.95 8.51 -1.81
N GLY A 62 12.80 9.77 -1.40
CA GLY A 62 13.10 10.90 -2.26
C GLY A 62 14.60 11.01 -2.53
N GLU A 63 14.95 11.83 -3.50
CA GLU A 63 16.35 12.08 -3.87
C GLU A 63 17.09 12.93 -2.84
N ASP A 64 16.37 13.78 -2.11
CA ASP A 64 16.92 14.65 -1.07
C ASP A 64 16.74 14.01 0.33
N PRO A 65 17.83 13.60 1.00
CA PRO A 65 17.77 12.98 2.32
C PRO A 65 17.38 13.94 3.45
N ASP A 66 17.51 15.27 3.25
CA ASP A 66 17.17 16.28 4.24
C ASP A 66 15.72 16.78 4.14
N SER A 67 14.99 16.32 3.11
CA SER A 67 13.59 16.65 2.94
C SER A 67 12.71 16.03 4.04
N PRO A 68 11.69 16.77 4.51
CA PRO A 68 10.76 16.23 5.50
C PRO A 68 10.03 15.00 4.94
N LYS A 69 9.86 13.98 5.78
CA LYS A 69 9.09 12.79 5.44
C LYS A 69 7.62 13.17 5.27
N VAL A 70 7.04 12.81 4.12
CA VAL A 70 5.63 13.02 3.77
C VAL A 70 4.86 11.72 3.74
#